data_AF-A0A9D8XMP2-F1
#
_entry.id   AF-A0A9D8XMP2-F1
#
_cell.length_a   1.000
_cell.length_b   1.000
_cell.length_c   1.000
_cell.angle_alpha   90.00
_cell.angle_beta   90.00
_cell.angle_gamma   90.00
#
_symmetry.space_group_name_H-M   'P 1'
#
loop_
_entity.id
_entity.type
_entity.pdbx_description
1 polymer ?
#
loop_
_entity_poly.entity_id
_entity_poly.type
_entity_poly.pdbx_seq_one_letter_code
_entity_poly.pdbx_strand_id
1 'polypeptide(L)'
;MRHSSNYARTLTYTISSDIPGFPNHEGAITMENIFPGRSHPSDFQLGEHWYSDRSDAELFDKNMQGVMTVKKWRNQAMEDWGQRLKILKK
;
A
#
# COMPACT_ATOMS: atom_id res chain seq x y z
N MET A 1 15.48 -12.55 3.28
CA MET A 1 15.51 -11.12 2.89
C MET A 1 14.08 -10.60 2.80
N ARG A 2 13.80 -9.37 3.24
CA ARG A 2 12.49 -8.70 3.02
C ARG A 2 12.77 -7.31 2.45
N HIS A 3 12.04 -6.93 1.40
CA HIS A 3 12.13 -5.62 0.76
C HIS A 3 10.71 -5.12 0.47
N SER A 4 10.45 -3.83 0.73
CA SER A 4 9.15 -3.21 0.47
C SER A 4 9.35 -1.93 -0.35
N SER A 5 8.72 -1.85 -1.50
CA SER A 5 8.66 -0.65 -2.33
C SER A 5 7.21 -0.28 -2.60
N ASN A 6 6.89 1.01 -2.46
CA ASN A 6 5.54 1.55 -2.68
C ASN A 6 5.38 2.17 -4.08
N TYR A 7 6.37 1.96 -4.97
CA TYR A 7 6.37 2.54 -6.31
C TYR A 7 6.24 1.44 -7.36
N ALA A 8 5.46 1.73 -8.40
CA ALA A 8 5.39 0.86 -9.58
C ALA A 8 6.75 0.89 -10.31
N ARG A 9 7.44 -0.25 -10.33
CA ARG A 9 8.74 -0.43 -10.98
C ARG A 9 9.10 -1.91 -11.06
N THR A 10 10.08 -2.22 -11.90
CA THR A 10 10.79 -3.50 -11.85
C THR A 10 12.07 -3.35 -11.02
N LEU A 11 12.30 -4.32 -10.13
CA LEU A 11 13.48 -4.44 -9.27
C LEU A 11 14.19 -5.75 -9.61
N THR A 12 15.44 -5.66 -10.05
CA THR A 12 16.31 -6.84 -10.15
C THR A 12 16.90 -7.17 -8.78
N TYR A 13 17.13 -8.46 -8.53
CA TYR A 13 17.74 -8.93 -7.28
C TYR A 13 18.67 -10.12 -7.53
N THR A 14 19.62 -10.29 -6.62
CA THR A 14 20.47 -11.48 -6.51
C THR A 14 20.34 -12.02 -5.09
N ILE A 15 20.01 -13.29 -4.94
CA ILE A 15 20.06 -14.02 -3.67
C ILE A 15 21.40 -14.74 -3.62
N SER A 16 22.20 -14.43 -2.61
CA SER A 16 23.51 -15.05 -2.35
C SER A 16 23.63 -15.45 -0.89
N SER A 17 24.62 -16.31 -0.58
CA SER A 17 24.94 -16.76 0.78
C SER A 17 26.42 -17.12 0.86
N ASP A 18 27.02 -16.92 2.04
CA ASP A 18 28.40 -17.35 2.31
C ASP A 18 28.52 -18.87 2.57
N ILE A 19 27.39 -19.61 2.59
CA ILE A 19 27.38 -21.06 2.75
C ILE A 19 28.04 -21.71 1.53
N PRO A 20 29.12 -22.51 1.68
CA PRO A 20 29.78 -23.16 0.56
C PRO A 20 28.81 -24.03 -0.25
N GLY A 21 28.80 -23.84 -1.57
CA GLY A 21 27.94 -24.57 -2.49
C GLY A 21 26.51 -24.02 -2.62
N PHE A 22 26.15 -22.96 -1.90
CA PHE A 22 24.87 -22.28 -2.12
C PHE A 22 24.90 -21.53 -3.46
N PRO A 23 23.98 -21.80 -4.40
CA PRO A 23 23.97 -21.14 -5.69
C PRO A 23 23.47 -19.69 -5.60
N ASN A 24 24.02 -18.81 -6.44
CA ASN A 24 23.45 -17.49 -6.64
C ASN A 24 22.18 -17.59 -7.49
N HIS A 25 21.11 -16.91 -7.08
CA HIS A 25 19.87 -16.83 -7.85
C HIS A 25 19.60 -15.38 -8.25
N GLU A 26 19.44 -15.15 -9.55
CA GLU A 26 19.06 -13.85 -10.09
C GLU A 26 17.59 -13.85 -10.47
N GLY A 27 16.94 -12.70 -10.33
CA GLY A 27 15.55 -12.54 -10.71
C GLY A 27 15.12 -11.08 -10.74
N ALA A 28 13.84 -10.89 -11.03
CA ALA A 28 13.21 -9.58 -11.01
C ALA A 28 11.81 -9.64 -10.39
N ILE A 29 11.43 -8.56 -9.70
CA ILE A 29 10.09 -8.34 -9.16
C ILE A 29 9.53 -7.11 -9.86
N THR A 30 8.35 -7.21 -10.44
CA THR A 30 7.65 -6.07 -11.07
C THR A 30 6.46 -5.69 -10.21
N MET A 31 6.46 -4.46 -9.68
CA MET A 31 5.31 -3.84 -9.01
C MET A 31 4.48 -3.10 -10.06
N GLU A 32 3.23 -3.53 -10.25
CA GLU A 32 2.24 -2.84 -11.09
C GLU A 32 1.22 -2.12 -10.20
N ASN A 33 0.85 -0.89 -10.52
CA ASN A 33 -0.20 -0.15 -9.82
C ASN A 33 -1.53 -0.27 -10.57
N ILE A 34 -2.07 -1.50 -10.61
CA ILE A 34 -3.31 -1.82 -11.33
C ILE A 34 -4.32 -2.35 -10.31
N PHE A 35 -5.50 -1.73 -10.28
CA PHE A 35 -6.64 -2.18 -9.49
C PHE A 35 -7.93 -2.17 -10.36
N PRO A 36 -8.75 -3.23 -10.34
CA PRO A 36 -8.48 -4.53 -9.73
C PRO A 36 -7.29 -5.22 -10.42
N GLY A 37 -6.55 -6.04 -9.65
CA GLY A 37 -5.44 -6.83 -10.19
C GLY A 37 -5.90 -7.89 -11.18
N ARG A 38 -4.94 -8.59 -11.80
CA ARG A 38 -5.25 -9.73 -12.69
C ARG A 38 -5.90 -10.84 -11.88
N SER A 39 -7.01 -11.38 -12.37
CA SER A 39 -7.68 -12.48 -11.70
C SER A 39 -6.96 -13.81 -11.96
N HIS A 40 -6.82 -14.62 -10.91
CA HIS A 40 -6.28 -15.96 -10.93
C HIS A 40 -7.27 -16.97 -10.31
N PRO A 41 -7.23 -18.25 -10.74
CA PRO A 41 -8.06 -19.31 -10.14
C PRO A 41 -7.81 -19.55 -8.65
N SER A 42 -6.63 -19.16 -8.16
CA SER A 42 -6.25 -19.26 -6.74
C SER A 42 -6.66 -18.03 -5.92
N ASP A 43 -7.29 -17.02 -6.53
CA ASP A 43 -7.70 -15.82 -5.83
C ASP A 43 -8.76 -16.13 -4.78
N PHE A 44 -8.57 -15.55 -3.59
CA PHE A 44 -9.56 -15.63 -2.53
C PHE A 44 -10.74 -14.72 -2.83
N GLN A 45 -11.94 -15.29 -2.88
CA GLN A 45 -13.17 -14.53 -3.12
C GLN A 45 -13.56 -13.77 -1.85
N LEU A 46 -13.63 -12.44 -1.96
CA LEU A 46 -14.03 -11.57 -0.88
C LEU A 46 -15.56 -11.60 -0.74
N GLY A 47 -16.06 -11.64 0.50
CA GLY A 47 -17.49 -11.61 0.79
C GLY A 47 -18.08 -10.20 0.78
N GLU A 48 -19.39 -10.10 1.01
CA GLU A 48 -20.16 -8.83 0.97
C GLU A 48 -19.72 -7.78 1.99
N HIS A 49 -18.98 -8.19 3.02
CA HIS A 49 -18.50 -7.32 4.10
C HIS A 49 -17.02 -6.96 3.99
N TRP A 50 -16.45 -7.06 2.78
CA TRP A 50 -15.10 -6.58 2.51
C TRP A 50 -15.13 -5.17 1.92
N TYR A 51 -14.44 -4.23 2.57
CA TYR A 51 -14.40 -2.83 2.17
C TYR A 51 -12.97 -2.43 1.82
N SER A 52 -12.80 -1.73 0.70
CA SER A 52 -11.55 -1.12 0.26
C SER A 52 -11.85 0.29 -0.24
N ASP A 53 -10.82 1.12 -0.40
CA ASP A 53 -10.98 2.45 -0.98
C ASP A 53 -11.61 2.36 -2.37
N ARG A 54 -12.54 3.27 -2.65
CA ARG A 54 -13.23 3.36 -3.94
C ARG A 54 -12.27 3.81 -5.03
N SER A 55 -12.34 3.17 -6.19
CA SER A 55 -11.47 3.41 -7.36
C SER A 55 -12.02 4.46 -8.34
N ASP A 56 -13.15 5.11 -8.02
CA ASP A 56 -13.71 6.18 -8.87
C ASP A 56 -12.68 7.31 -9.03
N ALA A 57 -12.45 7.78 -10.25
CA ALA A 57 -11.38 8.73 -10.56
C ALA A 57 -11.54 10.06 -9.81
N GLU A 58 -12.78 10.51 -9.56
CA GLU A 58 -13.03 11.73 -8.78
C GLU A 58 -12.66 11.61 -7.29
N LEU A 59 -12.44 10.39 -6.78
CA LEU A 59 -12.10 10.14 -5.38
C LEU A 59 -10.59 10.16 -5.11
N PHE A 60 -9.77 10.27 -6.15
CA PHE A 60 -8.33 10.36 -6.03
C PHE A 60 -7.86 11.78 -5.67
N ASP A 61 -6.81 11.85 -4.86
CA ASP A 61 -5.96 13.04 -4.73
C ASP A 61 -4.53 12.65 -5.13
N LYS A 62 -4.12 13.06 -6.34
CA LYS A 62 -2.89 12.58 -6.99
C LYS A 62 -2.92 11.04 -7.11
N ASN A 63 -1.95 10.35 -6.49
CA ASN A 63 -1.81 8.90 -6.54
C ASN A 63 -2.48 8.19 -5.35
N MET A 64 -3.26 8.91 -4.54
CA MET A 64 -3.89 8.36 -3.33
C MET A 64 -5.37 8.10 -3.59
N GLN A 65 -5.73 6.81 -3.62
CA GLN A 65 -7.10 6.33 -3.80
C GLN A 65 -7.96 6.68 -2.58
N GLY A 66 -9.25 6.96 -2.79
CA GLY A 66 -10.23 7.17 -1.72
C GLY A 66 -10.04 8.44 -0.88
N VAL A 67 -8.97 9.23 -1.04
CA VAL A 67 -8.66 10.39 -0.19
C VAL A 67 -9.80 11.39 -0.14
N MET A 68 -10.46 11.66 -1.26
CA MET A 68 -11.53 12.64 -1.30
C MET A 68 -12.73 12.26 -0.41
N THR A 69 -12.92 10.96 -0.13
CA THR A 69 -13.97 10.50 0.78
C THR A 69 -13.76 11.05 2.19
N VAL A 70 -12.51 11.09 2.65
CA VAL A 70 -12.13 11.51 4.01
C VAL A 70 -11.65 12.97 4.11
N LYS A 71 -11.19 13.54 3.00
CA LYS A 71 -10.55 14.88 2.96
C LYS A 71 -11.42 15.99 3.54
N LYS A 72 -12.75 15.90 3.39
CA LYS A 72 -13.69 16.90 3.92
C LYS A 72 -13.64 17.06 5.44
N TRP A 73 -13.21 16.03 6.18
CA TRP A 73 -13.08 16.08 7.64
C TRP A 73 -11.66 16.43 8.12
N ARG A 74 -10.68 16.58 7.22
CA ARG A 74 -9.26 16.76 7.57
C ARG A 74 -9.05 17.85 8.61
N ASN A 75 -9.61 19.03 8.39
CA ASN A 75 -9.39 20.17 9.29
C ASN A 75 -10.07 19.95 10.66
N GLN A 76 -11.28 19.37 10.67
CA GLN A 76 -11.99 19.06 11.92
C GLN A 76 -11.23 18.03 12.76
N ALA A 77 -10.72 16.96 12.13
CA ALA A 77 -9.93 15.94 12.80
C ALA A 77 -8.62 16.49 13.37
N MET A 78 -7.92 17.35 12.61
CA MET A 78 -6.67 17.96 13.07
C MET A 78 -6.89 18.94 14.23
N GLU A 79 -7.96 19.72 14.20
CA GLU A 79 -8.32 20.63 15.30
C GLU A 79 -8.66 19.86 16.58
N ASP A 80 -9.52 18.84 16.48
CA ASP A 80 -9.87 17.96 17.60
C ASP A 80 -8.63 17.32 18.22
N TRP A 81 -7.73 16.79 17.38
CA TRP A 81 -6.45 16.25 17.84
C TRP A 81 -5.59 17.29 18.57
N GLY A 82 -5.52 18.51 18.04
CA GLY A 82 -4.82 19.62 18.67
C GLY A 82 -5.35 19.95 20.06
N GLN A 83 -6.66 19.92 20.26
CA GLN A 83 -7.27 20.11 21.58
C GLN A 83 -6.94 18.98 22.55
N ARG A 84 -7.02 17.72 22.11
CA ARG A 84 -6.66 16.56 22.93
C ARG A 84 -5.19 16.59 23.36
N LEU A 85 -4.29 16.98 22.46
CA LEU A 85 -2.86 17.10 22.78
C LEU A 85 -2.58 18.14 23.87
N LYS A 86 -3.36 19.23 23.96
CA LYS A 86 -3.20 20.21 25.05
C LYS A 86 -3.45 19.59 26.43
N ILE A 87 -4.34 18.61 26.52
CA ILE A 87 -4.66 17.90 27.76
C ILE A 87 -3.44 17.08 28.24
N LEU A 88 -2.63 16.58 27.32
CA LEU A 88 -1.45 15.75 27.61
C LEU A 88 -0.19 16.56 27.98
N LYS A 89 -0.18 17.89 27.78
CA LYS A 89 0.97 18.75 28.14
C LYS A 89 0.99 19.16 29.62
N LYS A 90 0.56 18.27 30.51
CA LYS A 90 0.75 18.44 31.97
C LYS A 90 2.18 18.14 32.36
#